data_AF-A0AAW1JZ96-F1
#
_entry.id   AF-A0AAW1JZ96-F1
#
_cell.length_a   1.000
_cell.length_b   1.000
_cell.length_c   1.000
_cell.angle_alpha   90.00
_cell.angle_beta   90.00
_cell.angle_gamma   90.00
#
_symmetry.space_group_name_H-M   'P 1'
#
loop_
_entity.id
_entity.type
_entity.pdbx_description
1 polymer ?
#
loop_
_entity_poly.entity_id
_entity_poly.type
_entity_poly.pdbx_seq_one_letter_code
_entity_poly.pdbx_strand_id
1 'polypeptide(L)' 'MKFAEHLAAHITPEWRKQYINYEEMKALLYSAVEQAPSAEHVEPEILQRYFAKFDEQFFHYCDKELTKINTFYSG' A
#
# COMPACT_ATOMS: atom_id res chain seq x y z
N MET A 1 -10.28 11.40 -3.84
CA MET A 1 -9.30 11.90 -4.83
C MET A 1 -9.24 10.94 -6.02
N LYS A 2 -9.06 11.41 -7.26
CA LYS A 2 -9.12 10.60 -8.49
C LYS A 2 -7.73 10.16 -9.02
N PHE A 3 -6.74 10.01 -8.14
CA PHE A 3 -5.37 9.67 -8.58
C PHE A 3 -5.30 8.30 -9.25
N ALA A 4 -6.05 7.30 -8.77
CA ALA A 4 -6.05 5.98 -9.38
C ALA A 4 -6.59 5.99 -10.83
N GLU A 5 -7.67 6.74 -11.06
CA GLU A 5 -8.22 6.98 -12.41
C GLU A 5 -7.18 7.67 -13.31
N HIS A 6 -6.49 8.69 -12.77
CA HIS A 6 -5.47 9.44 -13.49
C HIS A 6 -4.26 8.57 -13.84
N LEU A 7 -3.75 7.79 -12.89
CA LEU A 7 -2.65 6.86 -13.11
C LEU A 7 -3.02 5.82 -14.17
N ALA A 8 -4.18 5.18 -14.04
CA ALA A 8 -4.64 4.17 -15.00
C ALA A 8 -4.76 4.70 -16.43
N ALA A 9 -5.18 5.95 -16.61
CA ALA A 9 -5.32 6.58 -17.92
C ALA A 9 -3.99 6.95 -18.58
N HIS A 10 -2.90 7.11 -17.82
CA HIS A 10 -1.59 7.55 -18.31
C HIS A 10 -0.52 6.45 -18.31
N ILE A 11 -0.90 5.20 -18.05
CA ILE A 11 0.00 4.05 -18.12
C ILE A 11 0.25 3.65 -19.57
N THR A 12 1.53 3.50 -19.93
CA THR A 12 1.95 2.79 -21.15
C THR A 12 1.52 1.32 -21.05
N PRO A 13 0.67 0.80 -21.96
CA PRO A 13 0.07 -0.54 -21.84
C PRO A 13 1.10 -1.66 -21.62
N GLU A 14 2.23 -1.59 -22.34
CA GLU A 14 3.31 -2.57 -22.31
C GLU A 14 4.01 -2.61 -20.94
N TRP A 15 3.96 -1.51 -20.19
CA TRP A 15 4.66 -1.33 -18.92
C TRP A 15 3.72 -1.42 -17.73
N ARG A 16 2.43 -1.72 -17.92
CA ARG A 16 1.41 -1.71 -16.86
C ARG A 16 1.84 -2.41 -15.56
N LYS A 17 2.53 -3.55 -15.67
CA LYS A 17 3.00 -4.33 -14.50
C LYS A 17 4.16 -3.69 -13.74
N GLN A 18 4.88 -2.76 -14.37
CA GLN A 18 6.06 -2.08 -13.83
C GLN A 18 5.71 -0.81 -13.05
N TYR A 19 4.51 -0.23 -13.27
CA TYR A 19 4.01 0.88 -12.46
C TYR A 19 3.67 0.44 -11.03
N ILE A 20 3.62 1.41 -10.12
CA ILE A 20 3.13 1.21 -8.75
C ILE A 20 1.70 0.66 -8.74
N ASN A 21 1.46 -0.39 -7.96
CA ASN A 21 0.14 -0.98 -7.77
C ASN A 21 -0.67 -0.17 -6.75
N TYR A 22 -1.08 1.02 -7.16
CA TYR A 22 -1.73 2.01 -6.29
C TYR A 22 -3.06 1.54 -5.70
N GLU A 23 -3.89 0.83 -6.48
CA GLU A 23 -5.19 0.34 -5.98
C GLU A 23 -5.02 -0.72 -4.89
N GLU A 24 -4.04 -1.62 -5.03
CA GLU A 24 -3.73 -2.61 -4.00
C GLU A 24 -3.23 -1.93 -2.72
N MET A 25 -2.29 -0.99 -2.83
CA MET A 25 -1.78 -0.24 -1.66
C MET A 25 -2.90 0.51 -0.94
N LYS A 26 -3.82 1.09 -1.70
CA LYS A 26 -5.01 1.76 -1.18
C LYS A 26 -5.96 0.75 -0.50
N ALA A 27 -6.18 -0.43 -1.09
CA ALA A 27 -6.97 -1.50 -0.48
C ALA A 27 -6.37 -1.98 0.84
N LEU A 28 -5.04 -2.14 0.94
CA LEU A 28 -4.33 -2.49 2.17
C LEU A 28 -4.60 -1.46 3.29
N LEU A 29 -4.56 -0.17 2.98
CA LEU A 29 -4.86 0.89 3.94
C LEU A 29 -6.33 0.83 4.43
N TYR A 30 -7.28 0.63 3.52
CA TYR A 30 -8.69 0.47 3.88
C TYR A 30 -8.90 -0.75 4.78
N SER A 31 -8.35 -1.91 4.39
CA SER A 31 -8.44 -3.13 5.19
C SER A 31 -7.82 -2.98 6.57
N ALA A 32 -6.69 -2.28 6.69
CA ALA A 32 -6.03 -2.05 7.97
C ALA A 32 -6.92 -1.25 8.94
N VAL A 33 -7.62 -0.22 8.43
CA VAL A 33 -8.54 0.59 9.23
C VAL A 33 -9.82 -0.19 9.55
N GLU A 34 -10.38 -0.92 8.58
CA GLU A 34 -11.60 -1.70 8.74
C GLU A 34 -11.43 -2.86 9.74
N GLN A 35 -10.26 -3.50 9.73
CA GLN A 35 -9.94 -4.63 10.60
C GLN A 35 -9.30 -4.20 11.93
N ALA A 36 -9.09 -2.90 12.13
CA ALA A 36 -8.49 -2.39 13.36
C ALA A 36 -9.39 -2.74 14.57
N PRO A 37 -8.82 -3.21 15.69
CA PRO A 37 -9.57 -3.36 16.92
C PRO A 37 -10.25 -2.04 17.31
N SER A 38 -11.44 -2.11 17.90
CA SER A 38 -12.10 -0.90 18.40
C SER A 38 -11.35 -0.33 19.60
N ALA A 39 -10.97 0.95 19.53
CA ALA A 39 -10.25 1.65 20.59
C ALA A 39 -11.00 1.72 21.93
N GLU A 40 -12.33 1.57 21.91
CA GLU A 40 -13.16 1.51 23.12
C GLU A 40 -13.09 0.15 23.82
N HIS A 41 -12.60 -0.89 23.13
CA HIS A 41 -12.66 -2.29 23.58
C HIS A 41 -11.29 -2.92 23.83
N VAL A 42 -10.20 -2.20 23.55
CA VAL A 42 -8.83 -2.72 23.73
C VAL A 42 -7.92 -1.67 24.36
N GLU A 43 -6.88 -2.15 25.05
CA GLU A 43 -5.83 -1.28 25.59
C GLU A 43 -5.03 -0.58 24.47
N PRO A 44 -4.54 0.65 24.69
CA PRO A 44 -3.77 1.39 23.70
C PRO A 44 -2.57 0.63 23.11
N GLU A 45 -1.89 -0.19 23.90
CA GLU A 45 -0.73 -0.99 23.47
C GLU A 45 -1.12 -2.05 22.42
N ILE A 46 -2.35 -2.57 22.47
CA ILE A 46 -2.87 -3.52 21.49
C ILE A 46 -3.05 -2.85 20.14
N LEU A 47 -3.62 -1.64 20.13
CA LEU A 47 -3.75 -0.82 18.93
C LEU A 47 -2.39 -0.43 18.37
N GLN A 48 -1.48 0.02 19.21
CA GLN A 48 -0.13 0.39 18.80
C GLN A 48 0.58 -0.79 18.13
N ARG A 49 0.50 -1.99 18.74
CA ARG A 49 1.10 -3.20 18.17
C ARG A 49 0.43 -3.62 16.87
N TYR A 50 -0.89 -3.47 16.76
CA TYR A 50 -1.63 -3.77 15.53
C TYR A 50 -1.13 -2.89 14.36
N PHE A 51 -1.08 -1.56 14.57
CA PHE A 51 -0.61 -0.64 13.54
C PHE A 51 0.89 -0.77 13.25
N ALA A 52 1.73 -1.02 14.26
CA ALA A 52 3.15 -1.28 14.03
C ALA A 52 3.38 -2.51 13.12
N LYS A 53 2.61 -3.58 13.31
CA LYS A 53 2.66 -4.76 12.44
C LYS A 53 2.17 -4.44 11.02
N PHE A 54 1.11 -3.64 10.90
CA PHE A 54 0.64 -3.19 9.59
C PHE A 54 1.69 -2.33 8.89
N ASP A 55 2.33 -1.40 9.58
CA ASP A 55 3.39 -0.54 9.05
C ASP A 55 4.54 -1.37 8.49
N GLU A 56 5.02 -2.38 9.22
CA GLU A 56 6.05 -3.31 8.73
C GLU A 56 5.63 -4.00 7.42
N GLN A 57 4.39 -4.51 7.36
CA GLN A 57 3.87 -5.18 6.17
C GLN A 57 3.71 -4.22 4.99
N PHE A 58 3.21 -3.01 5.25
CA PHE A 58 2.96 -1.99 4.25
C PHE A 58 4.28 -1.43 3.70
N PHE A 59 5.26 -1.11 4.55
CA PHE A 59 6.57 -0.64 4.10
C PHE A 59 7.36 -1.71 3.35
N HIS A 60 7.24 -2.98 3.73
CA HIS A 60 7.81 -4.08 2.93
C HIS A 60 7.19 -4.16 1.54
N TYR A 61 5.88 -3.92 1.42
CA TYR A 61 5.22 -3.85 0.11
C TYR A 61 5.70 -2.63 -0.70
N CYS A 62 5.84 -1.46 -0.07
CA CYS A 62 6.40 -0.26 -0.69
C CYS A 62 7.82 -0.50 -1.22
N ASP A 63 8.68 -1.17 -0.46
CA ASP A 63 10.06 -1.47 -0.86
C ASP A 63 10.12 -2.41 -2.06
N LYS A 64 9.23 -3.42 -2.11
CA LYS A 64 9.07 -4.30 -3.28
C LYS A 64 8.65 -3.52 -4.53
N GLU A 65 7.65 -2.65 -4.40
CA GLU A 65 7.17 -1.83 -5.52
C GLU A 65 8.25 -0.85 -5.99
N LEU A 66 8.97 -0.22 -5.06
CA LEU A 66 10.09 0.66 -5.37
C LEU A 66 11.23 -0.08 -6.07
N THR A 67 11.61 -1.26 -5.57
CA THR A 67 12.66 -2.11 -6.18
C THR A 67 12.27 -2.52 -7.60
N LYS A 68 11.02 -2.92 -7.82
CA LYS A 68 10.48 -3.24 -9.14
C LYS A 68 10.61 -2.06 -10.10
N ILE A 69 10.14 -0.89 -9.69
CA ILE A 69 10.20 0.34 -10.49
C ILE A 69 11.65 0.71 -10.81
N ASN A 70 12.52 0.72 -9.80
CA ASN A 70 13.94 1.04 -9.97
C ASN A 70 14.60 0.07 -10.95
N THR A 71 14.37 -1.23 -10.81
CA THR A 71 14.94 -2.26 -11.69
C THR A 71 14.49 -2.05 -13.14
N PHE A 72 13.23 -1.67 -13.36
CA PHE A 72 12.71 -1.39 -14.70
C PHE A 72 13.35 -0.15 -15.35
N TYR A 73 13.62 0.92 -14.59
CA TYR A 73 14.19 2.16 -15.13
C TYR A 73 15.72 2.17 -15.22
N SER A 74 16.41 1.31 -14.47
CA SER A 74 17.88 1.23 -14.46
C SER A 74 18.47 0.15 -15.36
N GLY A 75 17.63 -0.74 -15.93
CA GLY A 75 18.01 -1.70 -16.97
C GLY A 75 17.83 -1.12 -18.37
#